data_AF-A0A3E0KPX3-F1
#
_entry.id   AF-A0A3E0KPX3-F1
#
_cell.length_a   1.000
_cell.length_b   1.000
_cell.length_c   1.000
_cell.angle_alpha   90.00
_cell.angle_beta   90.00
_cell.angle_gamma   90.00
#
_symmetry.space_group_name_H-M   'P 1'
#
loop_
_entity.id
_entity.type
_entity.pdbx_description
1 polymer ?
#
loop_
_entity_poly.entity_id
_entity_poly.type
_entity_poly.pdbx_seq_one_letter_code
_entity_poly.pdbx_strand_id
1 'polypeptide(L)'
;MQLGLDLQGGVHIVLEARETASTPVTDEAMERAMAIIDRRINALGVAEPVIQREGSRRIVVELPGVTDQQQAVDVIGRTAQLEIKDPLGRTVLTGADLADARLGVDRFGRPAVDVEFTPEGAARFAQLTTLYVGQPIPHLLDGELLVAPVVQEPITSGQGQITGNFTYEEARNLAILLKAGSLPVPLEVVEMRNVGPTLGKESIDRSLRAGIAGLVLVVLYMIMFYRLPGLLADLALGVYILLVLALLAGLHATLTLPGIAGFILSVGMAVDANVIIYERIKDELRAGKRIRAAIRAGFHRAFSAILDANVTTIIAAAVLFFLGTGPVKGFAVTLSLGVAASMFTAIVVTRWLLEAAVDTNPQGTARYFGVREAA
;
A
#
# COMPACT_ATOMS: atom_id res chain seq x y z
N MET A 1 -0.01 -6.33 10.40
CA MET A 1 0.88 -5.90 9.30
C MET A 1 0.47 -6.67 8.07
N GLN A 2 0.16 -6.00 6.98
CA GLN A 2 0.01 -6.64 5.68
C GLN A 2 1.34 -6.67 4.93
N LEU A 3 1.49 -7.63 4.03
CA LEU A 3 2.70 -7.87 3.24
C LEU A 3 2.45 -7.35 1.83
N GLY A 4 3.38 -6.58 1.26
CA GLY A 4 3.26 -6.04 -0.09
C GLY A 4 3.39 -7.09 -1.21
N LEU A 5 3.20 -6.65 -2.46
CA LEU A 5 3.33 -7.46 -3.69
C LEU A 5 4.65 -8.25 -3.72
N ASP A 6 5.76 -7.59 -3.38
CA ASP A 6 7.11 -8.18 -3.36
C ASP A 6 7.24 -9.37 -2.39
N LEU A 7 6.31 -9.51 -1.45
CA LEU A 7 6.37 -10.46 -0.36
C LEU A 7 5.34 -11.60 -0.51
N GLN A 8 4.12 -11.29 -0.96
CA GLN A 8 3.07 -12.29 -1.19
C GLN A 8 3.08 -12.85 -2.62
N GLY A 9 3.77 -12.18 -3.54
CA GLY A 9 3.62 -12.39 -4.97
C GLY A 9 2.33 -11.75 -5.51
N GLY A 10 2.22 -11.66 -6.82
CA GLY A 10 1.05 -11.10 -7.49
C GLY A 10 1.37 -10.49 -8.85
N VAL A 11 0.50 -9.58 -9.30
CA VAL A 11 0.59 -8.96 -10.63
C VAL A 11 0.90 -7.48 -10.52
N HIS A 12 1.90 -7.01 -11.27
CA HIS A 12 2.19 -5.60 -11.50
C HIS A 12 1.85 -5.25 -12.94
N ILE A 13 1.00 -4.24 -13.14
CA ILE A 13 0.47 -3.83 -14.45
C ILE A 13 0.65 -2.32 -14.60
N VAL A 14 1.21 -1.89 -15.72
CA VAL A 14 1.26 -0.48 -16.12
C VAL A 14 0.33 -0.27 -17.29
N LEU A 15 -0.69 0.55 -17.08
CA LEU A 15 -1.70 0.93 -18.06
C LEU A 15 -1.38 2.32 -18.61
N GLU A 16 -1.53 2.54 -19.90
CA GLU A 16 -1.37 3.85 -20.54
C GLU A 16 -2.67 4.28 -21.24
N ALA A 17 -3.09 5.50 -20.97
CA ALA A 17 -4.30 6.07 -21.55
C ALA A 17 -4.07 6.55 -22.99
N ARG A 18 -4.85 6.01 -23.91
CA ARG A 18 -4.86 6.41 -25.32
C ARG A 18 -5.82 7.56 -25.54
N GLU A 19 -5.32 8.58 -26.24
CA GLU A 19 -6.17 9.67 -26.70
C GLU A 19 -6.93 9.22 -27.93
N THR A 20 -8.23 9.48 -27.93
CA THR A 20 -9.05 9.37 -29.14
C THR A 20 -9.69 10.73 -29.43
N ALA A 21 -10.16 10.93 -30.66
CA ALA A 21 -10.80 12.19 -31.05
C ALA A 21 -12.01 12.57 -30.19
N SER A 22 -12.65 11.58 -29.53
CA SER A 22 -13.80 11.76 -28.64
C SER A 22 -13.45 11.75 -27.15
N THR A 23 -12.28 11.23 -26.76
CA THR A 23 -11.88 11.11 -25.34
C THR A 23 -10.44 11.64 -25.12
N PRO A 24 -10.28 12.95 -24.84
CA PRO A 24 -8.98 13.50 -24.49
C PRO A 24 -8.50 12.98 -23.12
N VAL A 25 -7.20 12.79 -22.95
CA VAL A 25 -6.64 12.36 -21.66
C VAL A 25 -6.45 13.59 -20.78
N THR A 26 -7.43 13.82 -19.91
CA THR A 26 -7.41 14.88 -18.91
C THR A 26 -7.11 14.33 -17.51
N ASP A 27 -6.71 15.19 -16.58
CA ASP A 27 -6.49 14.80 -15.18
C ASP A 27 -7.75 14.20 -14.56
N GLU A 28 -8.92 14.80 -14.81
CA GLU A 28 -10.21 14.27 -14.35
C GLU A 28 -10.52 12.89 -14.95
N ALA A 29 -10.18 12.66 -16.23
CA ALA A 29 -10.38 11.36 -16.85
C ALA A 29 -9.48 10.30 -16.22
N MET A 30 -8.23 10.64 -15.89
CA MET A 30 -7.30 9.74 -15.21
C MET A 30 -7.76 9.42 -13.78
N GLU A 31 -8.24 10.40 -13.02
CA GLU A 31 -8.79 10.18 -11.67
C GLU A 31 -10.02 9.28 -11.70
N ARG A 32 -10.95 9.53 -12.64
CA ARG A 32 -12.12 8.66 -12.83
C ARG A 32 -11.73 7.25 -13.25
N ALA A 33 -10.75 7.10 -14.14
CA ALA A 33 -10.23 5.79 -14.54
C ALA A 33 -9.65 5.03 -13.34
N MET A 34 -8.82 5.68 -12.51
CA MET A 34 -8.30 5.08 -11.27
C MET A 34 -9.42 4.65 -10.31
N ALA A 35 -10.45 5.48 -10.13
CA ALA A 35 -11.59 5.14 -9.27
C ALA A 35 -12.40 3.93 -9.79
N ILE A 36 -12.54 3.79 -11.11
CA ILE A 36 -13.20 2.63 -11.72
C ILE A 36 -12.33 1.38 -11.52
N ILE A 37 -11.03 1.48 -11.80
CA ILE A 37 -10.07 0.39 -11.59
C ILE A 37 -10.11 -0.09 -10.14
N ASP A 38 -10.11 0.82 -9.17
CA ASP A 38 -10.22 0.51 -7.75
C ASP A 38 -11.49 -0.29 -7.42
N ARG A 39 -12.65 0.16 -7.92
CA ARG A 39 -13.92 -0.57 -7.73
C ARG A 39 -13.87 -1.97 -8.33
N ARG A 40 -13.28 -2.14 -9.53
CA ARG A 40 -13.16 -3.44 -10.19
C ARG A 40 -12.27 -4.39 -9.41
N ILE A 41 -11.14 -3.90 -8.91
CA ILE A 41 -10.20 -4.69 -8.13
C ILE A 41 -10.78 -5.07 -6.76
N ASN A 42 -11.47 -4.14 -6.09
CA ASN A 42 -12.15 -4.43 -4.84
C ASN A 42 -13.23 -5.52 -5.03
N ALA A 43 -13.92 -5.52 -6.16
CA ALA A 43 -14.90 -6.56 -6.50
C ALA A 43 -14.27 -7.92 -6.88
N LEU A 44 -13.01 -7.94 -7.33
CA LEU A 44 -12.24 -9.19 -7.49
C LEU A 44 -11.89 -9.82 -6.14
N GLY A 45 -11.98 -9.07 -5.04
CA GLY A 45 -11.63 -9.52 -3.69
C GLY A 45 -10.13 -9.43 -3.42
N VAL A 46 -9.40 -8.62 -4.19
CA VAL A 46 -7.97 -8.37 -3.96
C VAL A 46 -7.82 -7.49 -2.74
N ALA A 47 -7.04 -7.95 -1.76
CA ALA A 47 -6.74 -7.16 -0.59
C ALA A 47 -5.63 -6.15 -0.92
N GLU A 48 -5.91 -4.87 -0.67
CA GLU A 48 -4.93 -3.77 -0.71
C GLU A 48 -4.22 -3.57 -2.05
N PRO A 49 -4.97 -3.32 -3.13
CA PRO A 49 -4.36 -2.96 -4.39
C PRO A 49 -3.67 -1.60 -4.29
N VAL A 50 -2.51 -1.48 -4.93
CA VAL A 50 -1.84 -0.19 -5.08
C VAL A 50 -2.16 0.35 -6.46
N ILE A 51 -2.92 1.43 -6.52
CA ILE A 51 -3.28 2.11 -7.77
C ILE A 51 -2.70 3.51 -7.70
N GLN A 52 -1.74 3.80 -8.57
CA GLN A 52 -1.02 5.07 -8.58
C GLN A 52 -0.91 5.60 -9.99
N ARG A 53 -1.05 6.92 -10.14
CA ARG A 53 -0.76 7.58 -11.41
C ARG A 53 0.75 7.73 -11.56
N GLU A 54 1.25 7.40 -12.74
CA GLU A 54 2.64 7.61 -13.14
C GLU A 54 2.67 8.62 -14.31
N GLY A 55 3.24 9.79 -14.08
CA GLY A 55 3.23 10.88 -15.07
C GLY A 55 1.81 11.36 -15.42
N SER A 56 1.62 11.82 -16.66
CA SER A 56 0.34 12.40 -17.10
C SER A 56 -0.64 11.37 -17.68
N ARG A 57 -0.18 10.18 -18.09
CA ARG A 57 -1.00 9.24 -18.88
C ARG A 57 -0.95 7.79 -18.42
N ARG A 58 -0.16 7.45 -17.40
CA ARG A 58 -0.02 6.07 -16.95
C ARG A 58 -0.66 5.84 -15.59
N ILE A 59 -1.17 4.63 -15.40
CA ILE A 59 -1.69 4.12 -14.13
C ILE A 59 -0.96 2.82 -13.84
N VAL A 60 -0.24 2.80 -12.73
CA VAL A 60 0.41 1.63 -12.18
C VAL A 60 -0.56 0.95 -11.23
N VAL A 61 -0.77 -0.35 -11.42
CA VAL A 61 -1.67 -1.19 -10.64
C VAL A 61 -0.89 -2.39 -10.12
N GLU A 62 -0.86 -2.56 -8.81
CA GLU A 62 -0.27 -3.72 -8.14
C GLU A 62 -1.37 -4.50 -7.43
N LEU A 63 -1.42 -5.82 -7.69
CA LEU A 63 -2.44 -6.73 -7.20
C LEU A 63 -1.79 -7.86 -6.39
N PRO A 64 -1.60 -7.66 -5.08
CA PRO A 64 -1.05 -8.70 -4.21
C PRO A 64 -1.95 -9.94 -4.16
N GLY A 65 -1.34 -11.13 -4.19
CA GLY A 65 -2.04 -12.41 -4.06
C GLY A 65 -2.82 -12.86 -5.31
N VAL A 66 -2.89 -12.05 -6.36
CA VAL A 66 -3.51 -12.44 -7.64
C VAL A 66 -2.55 -13.31 -8.44
N THR A 67 -2.99 -14.51 -8.81
CA THR A 67 -2.17 -15.48 -9.56
C THR A 67 -2.51 -15.52 -11.04
N ASP A 68 -3.77 -15.26 -11.40
CA ASP A 68 -4.23 -15.20 -12.79
C ASP A 68 -4.11 -13.77 -13.33
N GLN A 69 -3.09 -13.57 -14.18
CA GLN A 69 -2.82 -12.27 -14.79
C GLN A 69 -3.83 -11.91 -15.87
N GLN A 70 -4.29 -12.91 -16.63
CA GLN A 70 -5.17 -12.66 -17.76
C GLN A 70 -6.53 -12.20 -17.27
N GLN A 71 -7.04 -12.85 -16.22
CA GLN A 71 -8.28 -12.44 -15.55
C GLN A 71 -8.18 -11.00 -15.01
N ALA A 72 -7.05 -10.64 -14.38
CA ALA A 72 -6.85 -9.28 -13.88
C ALA A 72 -6.87 -8.24 -15.00
N VAL A 73 -6.21 -8.53 -16.13
CA VAL A 73 -6.16 -7.64 -17.29
C VAL A 73 -7.51 -7.51 -17.96
N ASP A 74 -8.24 -8.61 -18.12
CA ASP A 74 -9.56 -8.60 -18.74
C ASP A 74 -10.56 -7.77 -17.93
N VAL A 75 -10.44 -7.78 -16.60
CA VAL A 75 -11.29 -6.98 -15.73
C VAL A 75 -10.84 -5.52 -15.66
N ILE A 76 -9.54 -5.24 -15.60
CA ILE A 76 -9.03 -3.88 -15.38
C ILE A 76 -8.89 -3.08 -16.68
N GLY A 77 -8.45 -3.72 -17.77
CA GLY A 77 -8.11 -3.07 -19.04
C GLY A 77 -9.29 -2.84 -19.99
N ARG A 78 -10.41 -3.56 -19.83
CA ARG A 78 -11.57 -3.39 -20.71
C ARG A 78 -12.29 -2.06 -20.48
N THR A 79 -12.71 -1.39 -21.54
CA THR A 79 -13.49 -0.15 -21.42
C THR A 79 -14.85 -0.43 -20.79
N ALA A 80 -15.48 -1.55 -21.13
CA ALA A 80 -16.78 -1.99 -20.62
C ALA A 80 -17.92 -1.01 -20.93
N GLN A 81 -17.95 -0.49 -22.16
CA GLN A 81 -19.06 0.31 -22.66
C GLN A 81 -20.24 -0.59 -23.01
N LEU A 82 -21.19 -0.70 -22.08
CA LEU A 82 -22.47 -1.33 -22.34
C LEU A 82 -23.36 -0.40 -23.17
N GLU A 83 -23.89 -0.90 -24.28
CA GLU A 83 -24.92 -0.26 -25.09
C GLU A 83 -26.11 -1.22 -25.26
N ILE A 84 -27.31 -0.75 -24.94
CA ILE A 84 -28.56 -1.45 -25.25
C ILE A 84 -29.21 -0.72 -26.42
N LYS A 85 -29.32 -1.40 -27.56
CA LYS A 85 -29.85 -0.84 -28.80
C LYS A 85 -31.27 -1.29 -29.04
N ASP A 86 -32.06 -0.45 -29.71
CA ASP A 86 -33.33 -0.87 -30.27
C ASP A 86 -33.12 -1.79 -31.49
N PRO A 87 -34.16 -2.49 -31.98
CA PRO A 87 -34.06 -3.33 -33.18
C PRO A 87 -33.64 -2.57 -34.45
N LEU A 88 -33.70 -1.24 -34.45
CA LEU A 88 -33.26 -0.37 -35.54
C LEU A 88 -31.79 0.05 -35.40
N GLY A 89 -31.09 -0.41 -34.35
CA GLY A 89 -29.67 -0.16 -34.12
C GLY A 89 -29.34 1.16 -33.40
N ARG A 90 -30.33 1.86 -32.83
CA ARG A 90 -30.11 3.10 -32.07
C ARG A 90 -29.85 2.78 -30.60
N THR A 91 -28.81 3.37 -30.00
CA THR A 91 -28.52 3.22 -28.57
C THR A 91 -29.58 3.93 -27.74
N VAL A 92 -30.29 3.17 -26.90
CA VAL A 92 -31.37 3.67 -26.03
C VAL A 92 -30.93 3.76 -24.58
N LEU A 93 -30.13 2.80 -24.11
CA LEU A 93 -29.52 2.81 -22.78
C LEU A 93 -28.03 2.52 -22.86
N THR A 94 -27.31 2.97 -21.84
CA THR A 94 -25.87 2.74 -21.67
C THR A 94 -25.56 2.21 -20.28
N GLY A 95 -24.30 1.84 -20.03
CA GLY A 95 -23.85 1.47 -18.68
C GLY A 95 -24.09 2.55 -17.61
N ALA A 96 -24.23 3.83 -17.99
CA ALA A 96 -24.56 4.91 -17.05
C ALA A 96 -26.00 4.85 -16.51
N ASP A 97 -26.87 4.05 -17.15
CA ASP A 97 -28.25 3.83 -16.74
C ASP A 97 -28.40 2.68 -15.73
N LEU A 98 -27.31 2.00 -15.39
CA LEU A 98 -27.26 0.94 -14.39
C LEU A 98 -27.02 1.51 -12.99
N ALA A 99 -27.85 1.11 -12.04
CA ALA A 99 -27.68 1.37 -10.61
C ALA A 99 -26.84 0.28 -9.94
N ASP A 100 -27.03 -0.99 -10.30
CA ASP A 100 -26.23 -2.11 -9.79
C ASP A 100 -26.18 -3.26 -10.81
N ALA A 101 -25.16 -4.10 -10.68
CA ALA A 101 -25.04 -5.34 -11.44
C ALA A 101 -24.45 -6.43 -10.54
N ARG A 102 -25.09 -7.60 -10.52
CA ARG A 102 -24.71 -8.72 -9.65
C ARG A 102 -24.76 -10.04 -10.40
N LEU A 103 -23.94 -10.98 -9.93
CA LEU A 103 -24.02 -12.35 -10.43
C LEU A 103 -25.34 -12.97 -9.97
N GLY A 104 -26.09 -13.48 -10.94
CA GLY A 104 -27.39 -14.10 -10.76
C GLY A 104 -27.44 -15.48 -11.40
N VAL A 105 -28.62 -16.08 -11.35
CA VAL A 105 -28.90 -17.37 -11.97
C VAL A 105 -30.22 -17.28 -12.73
N ASP A 106 -30.26 -17.81 -13.95
CA ASP A 106 -31.47 -17.84 -14.74
C ASP A 106 -32.48 -18.89 -14.23
N ARG A 107 -33.68 -18.92 -14.83
CA ARG A 107 -34.75 -19.87 -14.47
C ARG A 107 -34.36 -21.35 -14.65
N PHE A 108 -33.29 -21.63 -15.39
CA PHE A 108 -32.79 -22.98 -15.69
C PHE A 108 -31.55 -23.35 -14.86
N GLY A 109 -31.14 -22.50 -13.90
CA GLY A 109 -29.97 -22.74 -13.08
C GLY A 109 -28.64 -22.36 -13.74
N ARG A 110 -28.66 -21.64 -14.87
CA ARG A 110 -27.46 -21.21 -15.59
C ARG A 110 -26.98 -19.84 -15.11
N PRO A 111 -25.67 -19.54 -15.11
CA PRO A 111 -25.15 -18.24 -14.73
C PRO A 111 -25.74 -17.10 -15.58
N ALA A 112 -26.13 -16.01 -14.92
CA ALA A 112 -26.65 -14.81 -15.54
C ALA A 112 -26.16 -13.56 -14.81
N VAL A 113 -26.39 -12.38 -15.39
CA VAL A 113 -26.11 -11.11 -14.70
C VAL A 113 -27.41 -10.39 -14.44
N ASP A 114 -27.73 -10.22 -13.16
CA ASP A 114 -28.88 -9.42 -12.72
C ASP A 114 -28.47 -7.95 -12.72
N VAL A 115 -29.27 -7.13 -13.39
CA VAL A 115 -29.03 -5.69 -13.52
C VAL A 115 -30.21 -4.91 -12.95
N GLU A 116 -29.88 -3.86 -12.20
CA GLU A 116 -30.85 -2.90 -11.68
C GLU A 116 -30.60 -1.57 -12.36
N PHE A 117 -31.64 -0.96 -12.93
CA PHE A 117 -31.54 0.33 -13.62
C PHE A 117 -31.81 1.48 -12.65
N THR A 118 -31.24 2.66 -12.94
CA THR A 118 -31.64 3.91 -12.29
C THR A 118 -33.10 4.24 -12.60
N PRO A 119 -33.78 5.12 -11.84
CA PRO A 119 -35.17 5.47 -12.12
C PRO A 119 -35.40 5.97 -13.57
N GLU A 120 -34.48 6.78 -14.09
CA GLU A 120 -34.51 7.28 -15.47
C GLU A 120 -34.23 6.15 -16.48
N GLY A 121 -33.27 5.28 -16.18
CA GLY A 121 -32.95 4.10 -16.98
C GLY A 121 -34.12 3.12 -17.06
N ALA A 122 -34.77 2.84 -15.93
CA ALA A 122 -35.94 1.98 -15.83
C ALA A 122 -37.11 2.49 -16.67
N ALA A 123 -37.38 3.80 -16.65
CA ALA A 123 -38.42 4.40 -17.48
C ALA A 123 -38.14 4.25 -18.98
N ARG A 124 -36.88 4.47 -19.41
CA ARG A 124 -36.45 4.26 -20.80
C ARG A 124 -36.49 2.80 -21.22
N PHE A 125 -36.07 1.90 -20.34
CA PHE A 125 -36.09 0.46 -20.59
C PHE A 125 -37.53 -0.09 -20.65
N ALA A 126 -38.43 0.40 -19.82
CA ALA A 126 -39.86 0.06 -19.88
C ALA A 126 -40.48 0.52 -21.21
N GLN A 127 -40.16 1.73 -21.67
CA GLN A 127 -40.63 2.21 -22.98
C GLN A 127 -40.08 1.37 -24.12
N LEU A 128 -38.79 1.05 -24.11
CA LEU A 128 -38.14 0.21 -25.12
C LEU A 128 -38.78 -1.18 -25.19
N THR A 129 -38.95 -1.85 -24.05
CA THR A 129 -39.55 -3.18 -23.99
C THR A 129 -41.04 -3.18 -24.36
N THR A 130 -41.77 -2.10 -24.06
CA THR A 130 -43.19 -1.95 -24.47
C THR A 130 -43.33 -1.80 -25.99
N LEU A 131 -42.44 -1.05 -26.64
CA LEU A 131 -42.51 -0.79 -28.08
C LEU A 131 -42.10 -2.00 -28.93
N TYR A 132 -41.21 -2.85 -28.42
CA TYR A 132 -40.57 -3.92 -29.18
C TYR A 132 -40.83 -5.32 -28.62
N VAL A 133 -42.02 -5.56 -28.06
CA VAL A 133 -42.46 -6.90 -27.64
C VAL A 133 -42.38 -7.87 -28.83
N GLY A 134 -41.79 -9.03 -28.62
CA GLY A 134 -41.56 -10.07 -29.62
C GLY A 134 -40.32 -9.85 -30.51
N GLN A 135 -39.57 -8.76 -30.31
CA GLN A 135 -38.34 -8.49 -31.06
C GLN A 135 -37.08 -8.64 -30.18
N PRO A 136 -35.93 -8.98 -30.79
CA PRO A 136 -34.66 -9.05 -30.07
C PRO A 136 -34.15 -7.64 -29.74
N ILE A 137 -33.68 -7.42 -28.51
CA ILE A 137 -32.99 -6.20 -28.08
C ILE A 137 -31.48 -6.50 -28.02
N PRO A 138 -30.66 -5.99 -28.94
CA PRO A 138 -29.22 -6.20 -28.91
C PRO A 138 -28.56 -5.47 -27.73
N HIS A 139 -27.83 -6.22 -26.91
CA HIS A 139 -26.92 -5.69 -25.89
C HIS A 139 -25.50 -5.85 -26.42
N LEU A 140 -24.78 -4.75 -26.55
CA LEU A 140 -23.41 -4.72 -27.02
C LEU A 140 -22.49 -4.32 -25.87
N LEU A 141 -21.29 -4.90 -25.84
CA LEU A 141 -20.21 -4.51 -24.94
C LEU A 141 -19.00 -4.13 -25.78
N ASP A 142 -18.52 -2.90 -25.64
CA ASP A 142 -17.40 -2.37 -26.43
C ASP A 142 -17.62 -2.50 -27.96
N GLY A 143 -18.89 -2.43 -28.40
CA GLY A 143 -19.29 -2.53 -29.81
C GLY A 143 -19.46 -3.95 -30.35
N GLU A 144 -19.13 -4.98 -29.56
CA GLU A 144 -19.38 -6.37 -29.92
C GLU A 144 -20.72 -6.84 -29.37
N LEU A 145 -21.45 -7.66 -30.15
CA LEU A 145 -22.73 -8.22 -29.72
C LEU A 145 -22.50 -9.21 -28.57
N LEU A 146 -22.99 -8.86 -27.38
CA LEU A 146 -22.93 -9.73 -26.21
C LEU A 146 -24.09 -10.72 -26.24
N VAL A 147 -25.32 -10.22 -26.25
CA VAL A 147 -26.56 -11.01 -26.31
C VAL A 147 -27.67 -10.24 -27.02
N ALA A 148 -28.68 -10.94 -27.52
CA ALA A 148 -29.86 -10.33 -28.13
C ALA A 148 -31.15 -11.03 -27.65
N PRO A 149 -31.53 -10.88 -26.37
CA PRO A 149 -32.74 -11.51 -25.83
C PRO A 149 -34.00 -10.95 -26.52
N VAL A 150 -34.97 -11.83 -26.74
CA VAL A 150 -36.29 -11.46 -27.25
C VAL A 150 -37.17 -10.99 -26.10
N VAL A 151 -37.77 -9.82 -26.24
CA VAL A 151 -38.71 -9.29 -25.24
C VAL A 151 -40.01 -10.08 -25.28
N GLN A 152 -40.35 -10.76 -24.19
CA GLN A 152 -41.61 -11.53 -24.11
C GLN A 152 -42.77 -10.69 -23.58
N GLU A 153 -42.48 -9.87 -22.57
CA GLU A 153 -43.43 -8.98 -21.91
C GLU A 153 -42.76 -7.64 -21.59
N PRO A 154 -43.52 -6.53 -21.51
CA PRO A 154 -42.98 -5.24 -21.07
C PRO A 154 -42.37 -5.33 -19.67
N ILE A 155 -41.12 -4.88 -19.52
CA ILE A 155 -40.39 -4.91 -18.25
C ILE A 155 -40.48 -3.53 -17.61
N THR A 156 -41.41 -3.36 -16.68
CA THR A 156 -41.64 -2.08 -15.96
C THR A 156 -41.05 -2.05 -14.56
N SER A 157 -40.49 -3.16 -14.09
CA SER A 157 -39.93 -3.31 -12.73
C SER A 157 -38.61 -2.58 -12.50
N GLY A 158 -37.94 -2.12 -13.57
CA GLY A 158 -36.59 -1.54 -13.48
C GLY A 158 -35.49 -2.56 -13.19
N GLN A 159 -35.81 -3.85 -13.21
CA GLN A 159 -34.85 -4.95 -13.06
C GLN A 159 -34.79 -5.75 -14.35
N GLY A 160 -33.59 -6.15 -14.75
CA GLY A 160 -33.34 -6.97 -15.93
C GLY A 160 -32.39 -8.12 -15.62
N GLN A 161 -32.36 -9.11 -16.50
CA GLN A 161 -31.41 -10.20 -16.44
C GLN A 161 -30.76 -10.38 -17.81
N ILE A 162 -29.43 -10.26 -17.86
CA ILE A 162 -28.63 -10.55 -19.05
C ILE A 162 -28.36 -12.05 -19.03
N THR A 163 -29.11 -12.78 -19.85
CA THR A 163 -29.00 -14.24 -20.00
C THR A 163 -28.26 -14.59 -21.28
N GLY A 164 -27.41 -15.62 -21.20
CA GLY A 164 -26.57 -16.08 -22.29
C GLY A 164 -25.97 -17.44 -21.96
N ASN A 165 -25.08 -17.95 -22.82
CA ASN A 165 -24.36 -19.18 -22.56
C ASN A 165 -23.06 -18.89 -21.79
N PHE A 166 -23.18 -18.21 -20.66
CA PHE A 166 -22.04 -17.78 -19.85
C PHE A 166 -21.59 -18.89 -18.91
N THR A 167 -20.27 -18.99 -18.71
CA THR A 167 -19.70 -19.68 -17.56
C THR A 167 -19.88 -18.83 -16.28
N TYR A 168 -19.71 -19.44 -15.12
CA TYR A 168 -19.80 -18.72 -13.84
C TYR A 168 -18.75 -17.61 -13.74
N GLU A 169 -17.54 -17.85 -14.25
CA GLU A 169 -16.47 -16.85 -14.26
C GLU A 169 -16.75 -15.70 -15.22
N GLU A 170 -17.25 -15.98 -16.42
CA GLU A 170 -17.64 -14.93 -17.38
C GLU A 170 -18.77 -14.05 -16.84
N ALA A 171 -19.81 -14.66 -16.26
CA ALA A 171 -20.91 -13.91 -15.67
C ALA A 171 -20.46 -13.08 -14.46
N ARG A 172 -19.56 -13.62 -13.61
CA ARG A 172 -18.97 -12.88 -12.49
C ARG A 172 -18.15 -11.68 -12.99
N ASN A 173 -17.27 -11.89 -13.96
CA ASN A 173 -16.43 -10.83 -14.52
C ASN A 173 -17.27 -9.75 -15.20
N LEU A 174 -18.31 -10.15 -15.96
CA LEU A 174 -19.25 -9.21 -16.57
C LEU A 174 -19.99 -8.38 -15.52
N ALA A 175 -20.47 -8.99 -14.44
CA ALA A 175 -21.11 -8.26 -13.35
C ALA A 175 -20.17 -7.23 -12.71
N ILE A 176 -18.89 -7.59 -12.50
CA ILE A 176 -17.86 -6.65 -11.99
C ILE A 176 -17.67 -5.47 -12.95
N LEU A 177 -17.53 -5.74 -14.25
CA LEU A 177 -17.34 -4.72 -15.28
C LEU A 177 -18.52 -3.74 -15.34
N LEU A 178 -19.75 -4.26 -15.37
CA LEU A 178 -20.97 -3.45 -15.44
C LEU A 178 -21.18 -2.61 -14.17
N LYS A 179 -20.91 -3.18 -13.00
CA LYS A 179 -21.07 -2.49 -11.72
C LYS A 179 -20.08 -1.35 -11.54
N ALA A 180 -18.84 -1.53 -12.00
CA ALA A 180 -17.81 -0.51 -11.87
C ALA A 180 -18.00 0.66 -12.86
N GLY A 181 -18.72 0.41 -13.97
CA GLY A 181 -18.95 1.39 -15.04
C GLY A 181 -17.86 1.38 -16.11
N SER A 182 -18.08 2.19 -17.15
CA SER A 182 -17.20 2.29 -18.31
C SER A 182 -16.03 3.23 -18.08
N LEU A 183 -14.84 2.88 -18.57
CA LEU A 183 -13.67 3.76 -18.50
C LEU A 183 -13.88 5.03 -19.37
N PRO A 184 -13.48 6.22 -18.87
CA PRO A 184 -13.63 7.48 -19.62
C PRO A 184 -12.62 7.62 -20.76
N VAL A 185 -11.52 6.87 -20.69
CA VAL A 185 -10.47 6.79 -21.71
C VAL A 185 -10.05 5.33 -21.87
N PRO A 186 -9.76 4.86 -23.09
CA PRO A 186 -9.24 3.52 -23.31
C PRO A 186 -7.83 3.39 -22.71
N LEU A 187 -7.60 2.28 -22.01
CA LEU A 187 -6.33 1.95 -21.38
C LEU A 187 -5.70 0.74 -22.06
N GLU A 188 -4.42 0.85 -22.42
CA GLU A 188 -3.64 -0.26 -22.94
C GLU A 188 -2.59 -0.70 -21.93
N VAL A 189 -2.34 -2.01 -21.85
CA VAL A 189 -1.26 -2.54 -21.02
C VAL A 189 0.08 -2.30 -21.72
N VAL A 190 0.94 -1.50 -21.10
CA VAL A 190 2.29 -1.19 -21.60
C VAL A 190 3.34 -2.10 -20.98
N GLU A 191 3.15 -2.45 -19.70
CA GLU A 191 4.05 -3.36 -18.99
C GLU A 191 3.24 -4.26 -18.08
N MET A 192 3.64 -5.53 -18.01
CA MET A 192 3.06 -6.50 -17.09
C MET A 192 4.17 -7.39 -16.55
N ARG A 193 4.24 -7.51 -15.23
CA ARG A 193 5.18 -8.39 -14.53
C ARG A 193 4.45 -9.29 -13.55
N ASN A 194 4.85 -10.56 -13.52
CA ASN A 194 4.46 -11.48 -12.46
C ASN A 194 5.53 -11.51 -11.39
N VAL A 195 5.16 -11.33 -10.14
CA VAL A 195 6.07 -11.56 -9.01
C VAL A 195 5.67 -12.87 -8.36
N GLY A 196 6.54 -13.87 -8.47
CA GLY A 196 6.31 -15.19 -7.88
C GLY A 196 6.34 -15.15 -6.35
N PRO A 197 5.41 -15.82 -5.63
CA PRO A 197 5.38 -15.85 -4.16
C PRO A 197 6.67 -16.42 -3.52
N THR A 198 7.36 -17.30 -4.24
CA THR A 198 8.61 -17.94 -3.78
C THR A 198 9.78 -16.95 -3.70
N LEU A 199 9.87 -16.02 -4.64
CA LEU A 199 10.89 -14.96 -4.64
C LEU A 199 10.72 -14.02 -3.45
N GLY A 200 9.47 -13.71 -3.09
CA GLY A 200 9.15 -12.88 -1.92
C GLY A 200 9.54 -13.56 -0.62
N LYS A 201 9.12 -14.80 -0.39
CA LYS A 201 9.44 -15.55 0.83
C LYS A 201 10.95 -15.73 1.03
N GLU A 202 11.67 -16.10 -0.03
CA GLU A 202 13.13 -16.27 0.06
C GLU A 202 13.83 -14.94 0.36
N SER A 203 13.35 -13.83 -0.21
CA SER A 203 13.89 -12.50 0.06
C SER A 203 13.65 -12.06 1.51
N ILE A 204 12.46 -12.35 2.07
CA ILE A 204 12.18 -12.10 3.49
C ILE A 204 13.14 -12.90 4.38
N ASP A 205 13.28 -14.20 4.13
CA ASP A 205 14.11 -15.08 4.95
C ASP A 205 15.58 -14.66 4.91
N ARG A 206 16.07 -14.19 3.76
CA ARG A 206 17.45 -13.66 3.62
C ARG A 206 17.61 -12.32 4.33
N SER A 207 16.68 -11.38 4.13
CA SER A 207 16.71 -10.05 4.76
C SER A 207 16.56 -10.12 6.27
N LEU A 208 15.71 -11.01 6.79
CA LEU A 208 15.53 -11.22 8.22
C LEU A 208 16.79 -11.84 8.85
N ARG A 209 17.38 -12.84 8.21
CA ARG A 209 18.66 -13.42 8.68
C ARG A 209 19.79 -12.40 8.67
N ALA A 210 19.90 -11.58 7.61
CA ALA A 210 20.88 -10.50 7.53
C ALA A 210 20.63 -9.44 8.62
N GLY A 211 19.38 -9.05 8.84
CA GLY A 211 18.98 -8.09 9.88
C GLY A 211 19.29 -8.59 11.29
N ILE A 212 18.99 -9.86 11.60
CA ILE A 212 19.32 -10.48 12.90
C ILE A 212 20.84 -10.53 13.09
N ALA A 213 21.59 -10.96 12.06
CA ALA A 213 23.05 -10.99 12.13
C ALA A 213 23.64 -9.59 12.38
N GLY A 214 23.13 -8.57 11.67
CA GLY A 214 23.50 -7.17 11.88
C GLY A 214 23.18 -6.67 13.28
N LEU A 215 21.98 -6.95 13.80
CA LEU A 215 21.57 -6.58 15.15
C LEU A 215 22.48 -7.22 16.21
N VAL A 216 22.79 -8.50 16.08
CA VAL A 216 23.71 -9.20 17.00
C VAL A 216 25.10 -8.55 16.98
N LEU A 217 25.63 -8.22 15.80
CA LEU A 217 26.93 -7.54 15.69
C LEU A 217 26.92 -6.16 16.35
N VAL A 218 25.84 -5.40 16.20
CA VAL A 218 25.68 -4.08 16.83
C VAL A 218 25.61 -4.20 18.35
N VAL A 219 24.80 -5.12 18.89
CA VAL A 219 24.71 -5.39 20.34
C VAL A 219 26.08 -5.80 20.90
N LEU A 220 26.78 -6.72 20.23
CA LEU A 220 28.12 -7.14 20.66
C LEU A 220 29.11 -5.97 20.65
N TYR A 221 29.07 -5.13 19.61
CA TYR A 221 29.90 -3.93 19.52
C TYR A 221 29.61 -2.96 20.68
N MET A 222 28.34 -2.70 20.99
CA MET A 222 27.93 -1.81 22.08
C MET A 222 28.39 -2.31 23.43
N ILE A 223 28.19 -3.60 23.74
CA ILE A 223 28.63 -4.21 25.00
C ILE A 223 30.17 -4.18 25.10
N MET A 224 30.90 -4.47 24.03
CA MET A 224 32.35 -4.56 24.06
C MET A 224 33.02 -3.19 24.23
N PHE A 225 32.57 -2.17 23.48
CA PHE A 225 33.18 -0.84 23.49
C PHE A 225 32.64 0.06 24.62
N TYR A 226 31.34 -0.05 24.94
CA TYR A 226 30.66 0.83 25.89
C TYR A 226 30.25 0.15 27.20
N ARG A 227 30.50 -1.16 27.38
CA ARG A 227 30.27 -1.88 28.64
C ARG A 227 28.85 -1.70 29.19
N LEU A 228 28.72 -1.22 30.43
CA LEU A 228 27.43 -1.03 31.10
C LEU A 228 26.53 0.01 30.38
N PRO A 229 27.02 1.21 30.01
CA PRO A 229 26.29 2.09 29.09
C PRO A 229 25.83 1.38 27.82
N GLY A 230 26.70 0.57 27.20
CA GLY A 230 26.36 -0.24 26.03
C GLY A 230 25.15 -1.15 26.26
N LEU A 231 25.16 -1.90 27.36
CA LEU A 231 24.03 -2.77 27.74
C LEU A 231 22.71 -1.99 27.95
N LEU A 232 22.79 -0.79 28.53
CA LEU A 232 21.61 0.07 28.72
C LEU A 232 21.09 0.62 27.38
N ALA A 233 21.98 0.95 26.44
CA ALA A 233 21.60 1.30 25.07
C ALA A 233 20.91 0.13 24.36
N ASP A 234 21.40 -1.09 24.52
CA ASP A 234 20.78 -2.28 23.90
C ASP A 234 19.40 -2.59 24.49
N LEU A 235 19.19 -2.33 25.79
CA LEU A 235 17.86 -2.41 26.40
C LEU A 235 16.92 -1.36 25.79
N ALA A 236 17.39 -0.13 25.60
CA ALA A 236 16.62 0.92 24.92
C ALA A 236 16.36 0.58 23.45
N LEU A 237 17.29 -0.10 22.77
CA LEU A 237 17.13 -0.61 21.41
C LEU A 237 16.03 -1.68 21.33
N GLY A 238 15.91 -2.53 22.35
CA GLY A 238 14.79 -3.47 22.46
C GLY A 238 13.44 -2.77 22.56
N VAL A 239 13.35 -1.71 23.39
CA VAL A 239 12.15 -0.87 23.49
C VAL A 239 11.85 -0.16 22.16
N TYR A 240 12.88 0.33 21.47
CA TYR A 240 12.78 0.92 20.13
C TYR A 240 12.18 -0.04 19.10
N ILE A 241 12.70 -1.26 19.02
CA ILE A 241 12.20 -2.27 18.07
C ILE A 241 10.72 -2.54 18.32
N LEU A 242 10.33 -2.75 19.59
CA LEU A 242 8.93 -2.97 19.96
C LEU A 242 8.03 -1.79 19.62
N LEU A 243 8.50 -0.56 19.88
CA LEU A 243 7.76 0.66 19.58
C LEU A 243 7.52 0.82 18.07
N VAL A 244 8.54 0.62 17.24
CA VAL A 244 8.41 0.73 15.78
C VAL A 244 7.46 -0.34 15.23
N LEU A 245 7.58 -1.59 15.71
CA LEU A 245 6.66 -2.66 15.29
C LEU A 245 5.21 -2.36 15.71
N ALA A 246 5.00 -1.81 16.91
CA ALA A 246 3.68 -1.40 17.38
C ALA A 246 3.10 -0.26 16.55
N LEU A 247 3.91 0.75 16.19
CA LEU A 247 3.49 1.86 15.34
C LEU A 247 3.13 1.39 13.93
N LEU A 248 3.95 0.53 13.31
CA LEU A 248 3.66 -0.06 12.01
C LEU A 248 2.37 -0.89 12.03
N ALA A 249 2.15 -1.66 13.09
CA ALA A 249 0.94 -2.43 13.26
C ALA A 249 -0.30 -1.55 13.47
N GLY A 250 -0.20 -0.49 14.29
CA GLY A 250 -1.31 0.43 14.58
C GLY A 250 -1.72 1.30 13.39
N LEU A 251 -0.77 1.65 12.53
CA LEU A 251 -1.02 2.42 11.30
C LEU A 251 -1.47 1.56 10.11
N HIS A 252 -1.58 0.24 10.29
CA HIS A 252 -1.82 -0.71 9.18
C HIS A 252 -0.85 -0.49 8.02
N ALA A 253 0.41 -0.17 8.32
CA ALA A 253 1.40 0.07 7.29
C ALA A 253 1.79 -1.26 6.62
N THR A 254 1.87 -1.26 5.29
CA THR A 254 2.30 -2.41 4.51
C THR A 254 3.81 -2.58 4.63
N LEU A 255 4.25 -3.77 5.06
CA LEU A 255 5.67 -4.10 5.08
C LEU A 255 6.08 -4.61 3.70
N THR A 256 7.05 -3.93 3.08
CA THR A 256 7.65 -4.31 1.78
C THR A 256 9.11 -4.70 1.99
N LEU A 257 9.75 -5.30 0.97
CA LEU A 257 11.18 -5.62 1.07
C LEU A 257 12.05 -4.36 1.27
N PRO A 258 11.84 -3.24 0.54
CA PRO A 258 12.45 -1.97 0.90
C PRO A 258 12.08 -1.49 2.30
N GLY A 259 10.83 -1.67 2.74
CA GLY A 259 10.43 -1.35 4.12
C GLY A 259 11.28 -2.05 5.19
N ILE A 260 11.62 -3.34 4.97
CA ILE A 260 12.53 -4.08 5.85
C ILE A 260 13.94 -3.45 5.84
N ALA A 261 14.43 -3.02 4.68
CA ALA A 261 15.72 -2.33 4.58
C ALA A 261 15.71 -0.98 5.33
N GLY A 262 14.61 -0.22 5.24
CA GLY A 262 14.42 1.02 6.00
C GLY A 262 14.41 0.78 7.51
N PHE A 263 13.74 -0.29 7.95
CA PHE A 263 13.77 -0.73 9.33
C PHE A 263 15.19 -1.10 9.80
N ILE A 264 15.94 -1.90 9.03
CA ILE A 264 17.32 -2.26 9.36
C ILE A 264 18.23 -1.01 9.42
N LEU A 265 18.08 -0.08 8.48
CA LEU A 265 18.84 1.17 8.48
C LEU A 265 18.56 2.01 9.73
N SER A 266 17.28 2.10 10.13
CA SER A 266 16.88 2.86 11.33
C SER A 266 17.35 2.22 12.65
N VAL A 267 17.52 0.89 12.71
CA VAL A 267 18.19 0.23 13.85
C VAL A 267 19.63 0.74 13.99
N GLY A 268 20.36 0.89 12.89
CA GLY A 268 21.72 1.45 12.91
C GLY A 268 21.76 2.90 13.42
N MET A 269 20.83 3.74 12.95
CA MET A 269 20.72 5.14 13.39
C MET A 269 20.31 5.25 14.87
N ALA A 270 19.45 4.35 15.36
CA ALA A 270 19.05 4.34 16.77
C ALA A 270 20.24 4.09 17.71
N VAL A 271 21.20 3.28 17.29
CA VAL A 271 22.43 3.04 18.07
C VAL A 271 23.43 4.19 17.92
N ASP A 272 23.54 4.80 16.75
CA ASP A 272 24.41 5.96 16.52
C ASP A 272 24.09 7.13 17.46
N ALA A 273 22.80 7.44 17.66
CA ALA A 273 22.38 8.46 18.62
C ALA A 273 22.89 8.19 20.05
N ASN A 274 22.89 6.92 20.48
CA ASN A 274 23.42 6.52 21.78
C ASN A 274 24.95 6.67 21.84
N VAL A 275 25.66 6.35 20.76
CA VAL A 275 27.12 6.54 20.65
C VAL A 275 27.48 8.02 20.79
N ILE A 276 26.79 8.93 20.10
CA ILE A 276 27.02 10.38 20.19
C ILE A 276 26.82 10.87 21.63
N ILE A 277 25.74 10.44 22.29
CA ILE A 277 25.47 10.78 23.69
C ILE A 277 26.62 10.29 24.58
N TYR A 278 27.07 9.05 24.41
CA TYR A 278 28.08 8.44 25.29
C TYR A 278 29.47 9.04 25.13
N GLU A 279 29.89 9.34 23.90
CA GLU A 279 31.14 10.08 23.69
C GLU A 279 31.05 11.49 24.29
N ARG A 280 29.88 12.14 24.18
CA ARG A 280 29.72 13.44 24.81
C ARG A 280 29.74 13.40 26.33
N ILE A 281 29.18 12.35 26.94
CA ILE A 281 29.28 12.11 28.39
C ILE A 281 30.73 11.85 28.79
N LYS A 282 31.47 11.03 28.02
CA LYS A 282 32.90 10.77 28.25
C LYS A 282 33.74 12.03 28.19
N ASP A 283 33.48 12.94 27.25
CA ASP A 283 34.16 14.24 27.18
C ASP A 283 33.95 15.05 28.47
N GLU A 284 32.71 15.09 28.97
CA GLU A 284 32.36 15.82 30.18
C GLU A 284 32.98 15.18 31.46
N LEU A 285 33.07 13.85 31.49
CA LEU A 285 33.77 13.12 32.54
C LEU A 285 35.28 13.39 32.52
N ARG A 286 35.90 13.40 31.33
CA ARG A 286 37.33 13.76 31.15
C ARG A 286 37.62 15.21 31.55
N ALA A 287 36.64 16.10 31.40
CA ALA A 287 36.70 17.48 31.88
C ALA A 287 36.51 17.61 33.42
N GLY A 288 36.44 16.49 34.16
CA GLY A 288 36.38 16.47 35.62
C GLY A 288 34.97 16.64 36.22
N LYS A 289 33.90 16.61 35.41
CA LYS A 289 32.53 16.70 35.95
C LYS A 289 32.15 15.39 36.63
N ARG A 290 31.41 15.51 37.74
CA ARG A 290 30.76 14.35 38.40
C ARG A 290 29.76 13.68 37.46
N ILE A 291 29.60 12.36 37.57
CA ILE A 291 28.77 11.53 36.67
C ILE A 291 27.38 12.09 36.36
N ARG A 292 26.60 12.53 37.37
CA ARG A 292 25.27 13.13 37.14
C ARG A 292 25.33 14.43 36.35
N ALA A 293 26.33 15.28 36.60
CA ALA A 293 26.50 16.53 35.87
C ALA A 293 26.99 16.28 34.44
N ALA A 294 27.88 15.29 34.26
CA ALA A 294 28.37 14.86 32.95
C ALA A 294 27.25 14.28 32.08
N ILE A 295 26.36 13.45 32.64
CA ILE A 295 25.19 12.91 31.94
C ILE A 295 24.29 14.04 31.44
N ARG A 296 23.86 14.95 32.33
CA ARG A 296 22.99 16.08 31.94
C ARG A 296 23.62 16.97 30.87
N ALA A 297 24.91 17.31 31.03
CA ALA A 297 25.64 18.11 30.04
C ALA A 297 25.81 17.36 28.71
N GLY A 298 26.08 16.05 28.78
CA GLY A 298 26.22 15.15 27.64
C GLY A 298 24.96 15.12 26.78
N PHE A 299 23.81 14.84 27.39
CA PHE A 299 22.51 14.86 26.71
C PHE A 299 22.19 16.23 26.12
N HIS A 300 22.43 17.33 26.86
CA HIS A 300 22.14 18.67 26.36
C HIS A 300 22.98 19.04 25.13
N ARG A 301 24.27 18.70 25.12
CA ARG A 301 25.17 18.98 23.98
C ARG A 301 24.96 18.02 22.81
N ALA A 302 24.56 16.78 23.07
CA ALA A 302 24.29 15.80 22.02
C ALA A 302 22.94 16.05 21.32
N PHE A 303 21.98 16.67 22.01
CA PHE A 303 20.63 16.88 21.50
C PHE A 303 20.59 17.58 20.13
N SER A 304 21.34 18.67 19.94
CA SER A 304 21.31 19.40 18.66
C SER A 304 21.83 18.56 17.50
N ALA A 305 22.96 17.86 17.71
CA ALA A 305 23.54 17.00 16.68
C ALA A 305 22.59 15.85 16.28
N ILE A 306 21.93 15.23 17.25
CA ILE A 306 20.96 14.15 17.02
C ILE A 306 19.71 14.68 16.32
N LEU A 307 19.21 15.84 16.75
CA LEU A 307 18.07 16.48 16.11
C LEU A 307 18.38 16.82 14.65
N ASP A 308 19.52 17.44 14.37
CA ASP A 308 19.92 17.83 13.02
C ASP A 308 20.06 16.62 12.07
N ALA A 309 20.70 15.54 12.53
CA ALA A 309 20.83 14.29 11.77
C ALA A 309 19.47 13.61 11.51
N ASN A 310 18.56 13.61 12.49
CA ASN A 310 17.24 13.01 12.32
C ASN A 310 16.32 13.86 11.45
N VAL A 311 16.37 15.20 11.58
CA VAL A 311 15.56 16.12 10.76
C VAL A 311 15.95 16.01 9.29
N THR A 312 17.23 15.96 8.96
CA THR A 312 17.68 15.77 7.57
C THR A 312 17.19 14.44 7.00
N THR A 313 17.21 13.37 7.81
CA THR A 313 16.70 12.06 7.40
C THR A 313 15.18 12.05 7.20
N ILE A 314 14.41 12.72 8.08
CA ILE A 314 12.95 12.87 7.94
C ILE A 314 12.62 13.68 6.68
N ILE A 315 13.38 14.73 6.36
CA ILE A 315 13.18 15.52 5.13
C ILE A 315 13.39 14.61 3.90
N ALA A 316 14.46 13.81 3.87
CA ALA A 316 14.69 12.86 2.79
C ALA A 316 13.55 11.83 2.68
N ALA A 317 13.10 11.28 3.81
CA ALA A 317 11.99 10.34 3.83
C ALA A 317 10.67 10.98 3.36
N ALA A 318 10.40 12.24 3.71
CA ALA A 318 9.22 12.97 3.22
C ALA A 318 9.27 13.14 1.70
N VAL A 319 10.42 13.51 1.14
CA VAL A 319 10.63 13.59 -0.32
C VAL A 319 10.34 12.23 -0.98
N LEU A 320 10.90 11.14 -0.43
CA LEU A 320 10.65 9.77 -0.92
C LEU A 320 9.17 9.36 -0.79
N PHE A 321 8.46 9.82 0.24
CA PHE A 321 7.05 9.51 0.43
C PHE A 321 6.15 10.21 -0.59
N PHE A 322 6.41 11.51 -0.86
CA PHE A 322 5.59 12.29 -1.79
C PHE A 322 5.91 12.02 -3.26
N LEU A 323 7.19 11.79 -3.60
CA LEU A 323 7.64 11.62 -4.99
C LEU A 323 7.89 10.16 -5.38
N GLY A 324 8.10 9.26 -4.41
CA GLY A 324 8.30 7.84 -4.68
C GLY A 324 7.00 7.12 -5.02
N THR A 325 7.11 5.95 -5.65
CA THR A 325 5.97 5.07 -5.99
C THR A 325 6.10 3.72 -5.29
N GLY A 326 4.95 3.06 -5.08
CA GLY A 326 4.84 1.69 -4.55
C GLY A 326 5.84 1.35 -3.43
N PRO A 327 6.87 0.50 -3.66
CA PRO A 327 7.82 0.06 -2.64
C PRO A 327 8.65 1.17 -1.98
N VAL A 328 8.94 2.26 -2.70
CA VAL A 328 9.74 3.40 -2.19
C VAL A 328 8.98 4.15 -1.10
N LYS A 329 7.66 4.27 -1.21
CA LYS A 329 6.82 4.84 -0.15
C LYS A 329 6.86 3.98 1.11
N GLY A 330 6.85 2.65 0.98
CA GLY A 330 7.00 1.73 2.10
C GLY A 330 8.35 1.91 2.83
N PHE A 331 9.44 2.06 2.09
CA PHE A 331 10.75 2.43 2.65
C PHE A 331 10.69 3.77 3.39
N ALA A 332 10.07 4.80 2.80
CA ALA A 332 9.96 6.12 3.41
C ALA A 332 9.17 6.13 4.72
N VAL A 333 8.05 5.39 4.80
CA VAL A 333 7.23 5.27 6.01
C VAL A 333 8.01 4.57 7.13
N THR A 334 8.62 3.43 6.83
CA THR A 334 9.41 2.67 7.82
C THR A 334 10.60 3.47 8.33
N LEU A 335 11.31 4.17 7.44
CA LEU A 335 12.41 5.05 7.79
C LEU A 335 11.95 6.21 8.68
N SER A 336 10.85 6.89 8.33
CA SER A 336 10.33 8.03 9.10
C SER A 336 9.92 7.63 10.51
N LEU A 337 9.18 6.53 10.64
CA LEU A 337 8.75 6.00 11.93
C LEU A 337 9.95 5.53 12.76
N GLY A 338 10.91 4.86 12.13
CA GLY A 338 12.14 4.45 12.78
C GLY A 338 12.95 5.63 13.30
N VAL A 339 13.18 6.66 12.49
CA VAL A 339 13.91 7.86 12.93
C VAL A 339 13.21 8.56 14.10
N ALA A 340 11.89 8.79 14.00
CA ALA A 340 11.13 9.43 15.06
C ALA A 340 11.15 8.63 16.38
N ALA A 341 10.92 7.31 16.29
CA ALA A 341 10.97 6.42 17.45
C ALA A 341 12.39 6.36 18.05
N SER A 342 13.42 6.33 17.21
CA SER A 342 14.82 6.26 17.66
C SER A 342 15.22 7.50 18.47
N MET A 343 14.80 8.68 18.02
CA MET A 343 15.03 9.94 18.71
C MET A 343 14.37 9.94 20.08
N PHE A 344 13.11 9.48 20.16
CA PHE A 344 12.41 9.35 21.44
C PHE A 344 13.12 8.37 22.38
N THR A 345 13.53 7.20 21.90
CA THR A 345 14.19 6.18 22.72
C THR A 345 15.58 6.62 23.19
N ALA A 346 16.34 7.32 22.34
CA ALA A 346 17.67 7.83 22.71
C ALA A 346 17.55 8.93 23.78
N ILE A 347 16.61 9.87 23.64
CA ILE A 347 16.54 11.05 24.51
C ILE A 347 15.79 10.77 25.82
N VAL A 348 14.74 9.93 25.77
CA VAL A 348 13.88 9.67 26.93
C VAL A 348 14.26 8.37 27.61
N VAL A 349 14.20 7.25 26.89
CA VAL A 349 14.38 5.90 27.48
C VAL A 349 15.82 5.70 27.94
N THR A 350 16.80 5.97 27.07
CA THR A 350 18.22 5.79 27.40
C THR A 350 18.65 6.73 28.53
N ARG A 351 18.15 7.97 28.53
CA ARG A 351 18.40 8.91 29.62
C ARG A 351 17.87 8.40 30.95
N TRP A 352 16.62 7.94 30.97
CA TRP A 352 15.99 7.39 32.16
C TRP A 352 16.75 6.18 32.70
N LEU A 353 17.13 5.24 31.83
CA LEU A 353 17.93 4.07 32.20
C LEU A 353 19.29 4.45 32.79
N LEU A 354 19.97 5.43 32.19
CA LEU A 354 21.26 5.92 32.69
C LEU A 354 21.14 6.63 34.05
N GLU A 355 20.14 7.50 34.22
CA GLU A 355 19.90 8.19 35.48
C GLU A 355 19.56 7.18 36.59
N ALA A 356 18.70 6.19 36.31
CA ALA A 356 18.36 5.12 37.26
C ALA A 356 19.57 4.24 37.65
N ALA A 357 20.42 3.89 36.69
CA ALA A 357 21.64 3.12 36.95
C ALA A 357 22.62 3.88 37.85
N VAL A 358 22.79 5.19 37.60
CA VAL A 358 23.64 6.06 38.42
C VAL A 358 23.08 6.24 39.82
N ASP A 359 21.77 6.34 39.97
CA ASP A 359 21.13 6.48 41.29
C ASP A 359 21.29 5.22 42.15
N THR A 360 21.35 4.05 41.53
CA THR A 360 21.55 2.76 42.22
C THR A 360 23.01 2.54 42.61
N ASN A 361 23.98 2.90 41.75
CA ASN A 361 25.40 2.77 42.06
C ASN A 361 26.27 3.83 41.35
N PRO A 362 26.50 5.00 41.99
CA PRO A 362 27.22 6.12 41.38
C PRO A 362 28.69 5.82 41.06
N GLN A 363 29.39 5.14 41.97
CA GLN A 363 30.83 4.87 41.86
C GLN A 363 31.12 3.69 40.93
N GLY A 364 30.29 2.64 40.96
CA GLY A 364 30.37 1.52 40.02
C GLY A 364 30.12 1.98 38.58
N THR A 365 29.08 2.78 38.37
CA THR A 365 28.69 3.26 37.03
C THR A 365 29.78 4.12 36.38
N ALA A 366 30.41 5.03 37.14
CA ALA A 366 31.52 5.86 36.63
C ALA A 366 32.72 5.02 36.12
N ARG A 367 33.03 3.91 36.81
CA ARG A 367 34.13 2.99 36.43
C ARG A 367 33.85 2.25 35.11
N TYR A 368 32.58 2.05 34.77
CA TYR A 368 32.18 1.38 33.53
C TYR A 368 32.20 2.30 32.29
N PHE A 369 32.25 3.62 32.46
CA PHE A 369 32.42 4.56 31.33
C PHE A 369 33.86 4.59 30.76
N GLY A 370 34.80 3.85 31.36
CA GLY A 370 36.15 3.66 30.83
C GLY A 370 37.05 4.89 30.89
N VAL A 371 36.65 5.93 31.64
CA VAL A 371 37.46 7.13 31.88
C VAL A 371 38.36 6.87 33.09
N ARG A 372 39.69 6.91 32.91
CA ARG A 372 40.63 6.92 34.04
C ARG A 372 40.43 8.22 34.82
N GLU A 373 40.25 8.12 36.13
CA GLU A 373 40.20 9.29 37.01
C GLU A 373 41.44 10.15 36.75
N ALA A 374 41.24 11.43 36.46
CA ALA A 374 42.34 12.38 36.44
C ALA A 374 42.88 12.46 37.88
N ALA A 375 44.14 12.05 38.04
CA ALA A 375 44.86 12.02 39.30
C ALA A 375 45.03 13.41 39.91
#